data_AF-A0A0E3RAV9-F1
#
_entry.id   AF-A0A0E3RAV9-F1
#
_cell.length_a   1.000
_cell.length_b   1.000
_cell.length_c   1.000
_cell.angle_alpha   90.00
_cell.angle_beta   90.00
_cell.angle_gamma   90.00
#
_symmetry.space_group_name_H-M   'P 1'
#
loop_
_entity.id
_entity.type
_entity.pdbx_description
1 polymer ?
#
loop_
_entity_poly.entity_id
_entity_poly.type
_entity_poly.pdbx_seq_one_letter_code
_entity_poly.pdbx_strand_id
1 'polypeptide(L)'
;MPDSKLKLILECWNDVSTEEDSLGFRPYVEAIAEFLTADGTRPPITLSIEGQWGCGKSSFMRQLQKEINKKNKAEEKPEYFTVWFNCWRYEKEDELWAAFALCLMQQLSDHLSRKQRLLAQLKLRRLRLKFKWKDNFILAIFIFICSILSLVNIYFNSINKLSVIVWATLAGIIGPIFYHWKDIKDVVGNPFDFSKLISSPNYTEHISFIEYFHSDFSKIIESYAGDSRVYVFIDDLDRCEIPKAAELMQAINLMISDEAKIHFCIGMDRKIISAGLAAKNEQILKHLNIDGPEHNIGLEYGYDFIEKFIQLPFKVPSPKSADFLTFLTLLEENESSLPPSESVDINGTSEGLPTDDSSEMNILNDMDCTNDSGISKLIFKMVAPVLDNNPRRIKQFINQFRFQKIIGFKIGLFSYKEGTHSKYMWNCKKLAKFVAISMKWPDIVSSLSSDPTLLNQLQQYSLMDTKTKKEDNNLVMNLECREHWINNKKLIELLRVGCVKDGEFPLNIDEYSLSNLDFTKLLQISPIATPNWRDIHGTINDAVMAEATRKMIWERILEVKKVGYENCFCGTPIRNGYLMSYDHTGGYKVPGYAAPQWFYVHCTKCGYDTNIAKCGIKIDDLNKQWG
;
A
#
# COMPACT_ATOMS: atom_id res chain seq x y z
N MET A 1 18.11 19.48 44.51
CA MET A 1 17.37 19.09 43.30
C MET A 1 18.39 18.49 42.36
N PRO A 2 18.20 17.28 41.80
CA PRO A 2 19.13 16.75 40.81
C PRO A 2 19.09 17.65 39.58
N ASP A 3 20.28 17.95 39.05
CA ASP A 3 20.55 18.84 37.92
C ASP A 3 19.57 18.64 36.76
N SER A 4 19.11 19.73 36.17
CA SER A 4 18.35 19.73 34.90
C SER A 4 19.02 18.89 33.80
N LYS A 5 20.35 18.75 33.83
CA LYS A 5 21.12 17.83 32.98
C LYS A 5 20.78 16.36 33.19
N LEU A 6 20.58 15.93 34.43
CA LEU A 6 20.18 14.55 34.75
C LEU A 6 18.75 14.27 34.29
N LYS A 7 17.88 15.29 34.29
CA LYS A 7 16.50 15.17 33.81
C LYS A 7 16.44 14.89 32.30
N LEU A 8 17.20 15.65 31.49
CA LEU A 8 17.34 15.42 30.05
C LEU A 8 17.91 14.03 29.71
N ILE A 9 18.89 13.55 30.48
CA ILE A 9 19.49 12.22 30.29
C ILE A 9 18.51 11.08 30.63
N LEU A 10 17.51 11.34 31.48
CA LEU A 10 16.55 10.35 31.96
C LEU A 10 15.22 10.36 31.17
N GLU A 11 15.03 11.31 30.26
CA GLU A 11 13.82 11.42 29.45
C GLU A 11 13.91 10.52 28.21
N CYS A 12 13.11 9.45 28.20
CA CYS A 12 12.97 8.56 27.07
C CYS A 12 11.85 9.07 26.16
N TRP A 13 12.14 9.20 24.87
CA TRP A 13 11.18 9.62 23.86
C TRP A 13 10.26 8.46 23.48
N ASN A 14 8.95 8.70 23.52
CA ASN A 14 7.97 7.69 23.16
C ASN A 14 7.83 7.57 21.64
N ASP A 15 7.94 6.36 21.12
CA ASP A 15 7.74 6.03 19.69
C ASP A 15 6.26 5.83 19.36
N VAL A 16 5.46 6.90 19.51
CA VAL A 16 4.02 6.88 19.21
C VAL A 16 3.77 7.60 17.88
N SER A 17 2.93 7.01 17.03
CA SER A 17 2.53 7.64 15.78
C SER A 17 1.78 8.95 16.03
N THR A 18 2.15 9.99 15.28
CA THR A 18 1.69 11.37 15.49
C THR A 18 0.84 11.88 14.34
N GLU A 19 -0.04 12.83 14.65
CA GLU A 19 -0.79 13.62 13.69
C GLU A 19 -0.08 14.93 13.29
N GLU A 20 1.01 15.28 13.96
CA GLU A 20 1.79 16.46 13.67
C GLU A 20 2.80 16.15 12.56
N ASP A 21 2.96 17.08 11.63
CA ASP A 21 3.90 16.92 10.53
C ASP A 21 5.22 17.63 10.83
N SER A 22 6.15 16.87 11.41
CA SER A 22 7.51 17.33 11.66
C SER A 22 8.51 16.84 10.59
N LEU A 23 8.08 15.99 9.66
CA LEU A 23 8.93 15.35 8.64
C LEU A 23 8.62 15.79 7.19
N GLY A 24 7.72 16.76 7.02
CA GLY A 24 7.38 17.35 5.72
C GLY A 24 6.44 16.49 4.88
N PHE A 25 5.59 15.68 5.50
CA PHE A 25 4.62 14.80 4.83
C PHE A 25 3.37 15.53 4.33
N ARG A 26 3.09 16.73 4.84
CA ARG A 26 1.87 17.50 4.57
C ARG A 26 1.50 17.65 3.10
N PRO A 27 2.41 18.02 2.16
CA PRO A 27 2.04 18.15 0.75
C PRO A 27 1.49 16.85 0.14
N TYR A 28 1.99 15.70 0.61
CA TYR A 28 1.57 14.38 0.16
C TYR A 28 0.25 13.96 0.81
N VAL A 29 0.09 14.21 2.11
CA VAL A 29 -1.15 13.92 2.85
C VAL A 29 -2.31 14.72 2.27
N GLU A 30 -2.12 16.02 2.03
CA GLU A 30 -3.14 16.89 1.41
C GLU A 30 -3.49 16.41 0.00
N ALA A 31 -2.49 16.05 -0.82
CA ALA A 31 -2.71 15.51 -2.16
C ALA A 31 -3.55 14.21 -2.15
N ILE A 32 -3.25 13.28 -1.25
CA ILE A 32 -4.01 12.03 -1.10
C ILE A 32 -5.43 12.33 -0.62
N ALA A 33 -5.59 13.17 0.41
CA ALA A 33 -6.90 13.54 0.93
C ALA A 33 -7.77 14.21 -0.16
N GLU A 34 -7.21 15.12 -0.96
CA GLU A 34 -7.87 15.71 -2.13
C GLU A 34 -8.27 14.67 -3.18
N PHE A 35 -7.35 13.77 -3.55
CA PHE A 35 -7.62 12.72 -4.52
C PHE A 35 -8.73 11.76 -4.05
N LEU A 36 -8.69 11.35 -2.78
CA LEU A 36 -9.63 10.38 -2.21
C LEU A 36 -11.03 10.97 -1.96
N THR A 37 -11.14 12.26 -1.64
CA THR A 37 -12.45 12.90 -1.37
C THR A 37 -13.08 13.55 -2.60
N ALA A 38 -12.38 13.62 -3.75
CA ALA A 38 -12.93 14.24 -4.95
C ALA A 38 -14.22 13.57 -5.44
N ASP A 39 -15.16 14.35 -6.00
CA ASP A 39 -16.45 13.85 -6.51
C ASP A 39 -16.33 12.82 -7.63
N GLY A 40 -15.28 12.95 -8.45
CA GLY A 40 -15.00 11.99 -9.52
C GLY A 40 -14.42 10.65 -9.04
N THR A 41 -14.00 10.57 -7.77
CA THR A 41 -13.36 9.38 -7.20
C THR A 41 -14.42 8.43 -6.69
N ARG A 42 -14.69 7.37 -7.48
CA ARG A 42 -15.72 6.38 -7.16
C ARG A 42 -15.13 5.23 -6.34
N PRO A 43 -15.73 4.87 -5.20
CA PRO A 43 -15.39 3.65 -4.46
C PRO A 43 -15.77 2.39 -5.25
N PRO A 44 -15.18 1.23 -4.93
CA PRO A 44 -14.14 1.03 -3.92
C PRO A 44 -12.73 1.41 -4.43
N ILE A 45 -11.90 1.96 -3.54
CA ILE A 45 -10.47 2.19 -3.81
C ILE A 45 -9.66 1.71 -2.61
N THR A 46 -8.69 0.84 -2.87
CA THR A 46 -7.67 0.41 -1.92
C THR A 46 -6.36 1.11 -2.23
N LEU A 47 -6.03 2.06 -1.36
CA LEU A 47 -4.72 2.71 -1.25
C LEU A 47 -3.84 1.88 -0.33
N SER A 48 -2.58 1.69 -0.71
CA SER A 48 -1.56 1.18 0.20
C SER A 48 -0.53 2.25 0.53
N ILE A 49 -0.18 2.33 1.80
CA ILE A 49 0.87 3.17 2.34
C ILE A 49 2.06 2.25 2.61
N GLU A 50 3.02 2.27 1.69
CA GLU A 50 4.14 1.34 1.63
C GLU A 50 5.42 1.95 2.21
N GLY A 51 6.19 1.13 2.93
CA GLY A 51 7.50 1.52 3.42
C GLY A 51 8.04 0.57 4.47
N GLN A 52 9.34 0.67 4.76
CA GLN A 52 9.99 -0.13 5.79
C GLN A 52 9.53 0.30 7.20
N TRP A 53 9.92 -0.47 8.21
CA TRP A 53 9.72 -0.05 9.59
C TRP A 53 10.44 1.29 9.88
N GLY A 54 9.83 2.14 10.69
CA GLY A 54 10.38 3.45 11.06
C GLY A 54 10.23 4.58 10.02
N CYS A 55 9.70 4.32 8.82
CA CYS A 55 9.55 5.38 7.80
C CYS A 55 8.34 6.31 8.03
N GLY A 56 7.52 6.06 9.05
CA GLY A 56 6.37 6.89 9.40
C GLY A 56 5.02 6.49 8.78
N LYS A 57 4.82 5.25 8.32
CA LYS A 57 3.54 4.77 7.74
C LYS A 57 2.31 5.08 8.60
N SER A 58 2.35 4.69 9.88
CA SER A 58 1.23 4.90 10.81
C SER A 58 0.99 6.39 11.09
N SER A 59 2.05 7.19 11.24
CA SER A 59 1.94 8.65 11.38
C SER A 59 1.33 9.29 10.12
N PHE A 60 1.78 8.88 8.93
CA PHE A 60 1.24 9.32 7.66
C PHE A 60 -0.26 9.01 7.54
N MET A 61 -0.68 7.79 7.92
CA MET A 61 -2.10 7.40 7.94
C MET A 61 -2.93 8.20 8.94
N ARG A 62 -2.39 8.51 10.13
CA ARG A 62 -3.06 9.38 11.11
C ARG A 62 -3.23 10.80 10.59
N GLN A 63 -2.19 11.37 9.98
CA GLN A 63 -2.25 12.67 9.33
C GLN A 63 -3.32 12.66 8.21
N LEU A 64 -3.37 11.61 7.39
CA LEU A 64 -4.38 11.45 6.34
C LEU A 64 -5.80 11.33 6.92
N GLN A 65 -5.99 10.57 8.00
CA GLN A 65 -7.27 10.48 8.69
C GLN A 65 -7.73 11.86 9.18
N LYS A 66 -6.83 12.62 9.79
CA LYS A 66 -7.08 13.99 10.25
C LYS A 66 -7.46 14.92 9.10
N GLU A 67 -6.73 14.89 7.98
CA GLU A 67 -7.02 15.72 6.81
C GLU A 67 -8.36 15.37 6.17
N ILE A 68 -8.75 14.09 6.11
CA ILE A 68 -10.09 13.68 5.64
C ILE A 68 -11.18 14.19 6.61
N ASN A 69 -11.00 14.02 7.92
CA ASN A 69 -11.97 14.46 8.92
C ASN A 69 -12.16 15.98 8.92
N LYS A 70 -11.10 16.77 8.68
CA LYS A 70 -11.16 18.24 8.56
C LYS A 70 -12.09 18.73 7.46
N LYS A 71 -12.33 17.91 6.43
CA LYS A 71 -13.24 18.27 5.32
C LYS A 71 -14.72 18.11 5.67
N ASN A 72 -15.06 17.46 6.78
CA ASN A 72 -16.44 17.41 7.25
C ASN A 72 -16.88 18.77 7.78
N LYS A 73 -18.13 19.16 7.48
CA LYS A 73 -18.76 20.33 8.08
C LYS A 73 -19.18 20.01 9.52
N ALA A 74 -18.92 20.93 10.46
CA ALA A 74 -19.08 20.70 11.89
C ALA A 74 -20.53 20.45 12.36
N GLU A 75 -21.54 20.90 11.61
CA GLU A 75 -22.95 20.90 12.06
C GLU A 75 -23.84 19.85 11.35
N GLU A 76 -23.29 19.08 10.40
CA GLU A 76 -24.05 18.11 9.59
C GLU A 76 -23.64 16.67 9.87
N LYS A 77 -24.41 15.71 9.36
CA LYS A 77 -23.98 14.31 9.31
C LYS A 77 -22.64 14.26 8.53
N PRO A 78 -21.59 13.59 9.04
CA PRO A 78 -20.30 13.58 8.38
C PRO A 78 -20.42 13.01 6.97
N GLU A 79 -19.89 13.74 5.99
CA GLU A 79 -19.79 13.30 4.61
C GLU A 79 -18.78 12.15 4.49
N TYR A 80 -17.73 12.20 5.32
CA TYR A 80 -16.64 11.24 5.39
C TYR A 80 -16.59 10.61 6.79
N PHE A 81 -16.81 9.31 6.89
CA PHE A 81 -16.51 8.53 8.10
C PHE A 81 -15.09 7.98 8.00
N THR A 82 -14.33 8.03 9.09
CA THR A 82 -13.03 7.37 9.18
C THR A 82 -13.08 6.29 10.25
N VAL A 83 -12.46 5.15 9.96
CA VAL A 83 -12.42 3.98 10.85
C VAL A 83 -10.99 3.48 10.90
N TRP A 84 -10.52 3.14 12.10
CA TRP A 84 -9.17 2.62 12.31
C TRP A 84 -9.19 1.18 12.79
N PHE A 85 -8.52 0.29 12.07
CA PHE A 85 -8.35 -1.10 12.45
C PHE A 85 -6.86 -1.43 12.55
N ASN A 86 -6.43 -1.90 13.72
CA ASN A 86 -5.06 -2.39 13.91
C ASN A 86 -5.08 -3.92 13.84
N CYS A 87 -4.48 -4.49 12.78
CA CYS A 87 -4.56 -5.92 12.52
C CYS A 87 -3.89 -6.75 13.61
N TRP A 88 -2.72 -6.30 14.06
CA TRP A 88 -1.90 -7.02 15.04
C TRP A 88 -2.63 -7.23 16.37
N ARG A 89 -3.50 -6.30 16.79
CA ARG A 89 -4.29 -6.44 18.02
C ARG A 89 -5.26 -7.64 18.02
N TYR A 90 -5.71 -8.06 16.86
CA TYR A 90 -6.70 -9.13 16.69
C TYR A 90 -6.09 -10.37 16.04
N GLU A 91 -4.76 -10.46 15.97
CA GLU A 91 -4.08 -11.59 15.34
C GLU A 91 -4.42 -12.92 16.01
N LYS A 92 -4.69 -12.95 17.32
CA LYS A 92 -5.04 -14.18 18.04
C LYS A 92 -6.48 -14.67 17.82
N GLU A 93 -7.32 -13.86 17.18
CA GLU A 93 -8.66 -14.29 16.82
C GLU A 93 -8.59 -15.38 15.74
N ASP A 94 -9.52 -16.33 15.80
CA ASP A 94 -9.60 -17.41 14.81
C ASP A 94 -9.89 -16.84 13.41
N GLU A 95 -10.71 -15.79 13.33
CA GLU A 95 -11.14 -15.15 12.07
C GLU A 95 -10.90 -13.64 12.10
N LEU A 96 -9.77 -13.18 11.54
CA LEU A 96 -9.36 -11.77 11.57
C LEU A 96 -10.36 -10.82 10.86
N TRP A 97 -11.03 -11.30 9.82
CA TRP A 97 -12.04 -10.53 9.09
C TRP A 97 -13.31 -10.28 9.92
N ALA A 98 -13.66 -11.18 10.85
CA ALA A 98 -14.82 -11.03 11.72
C ALA A 98 -14.54 -9.95 12.78
N ALA A 99 -13.33 -9.97 13.35
CA ALA A 99 -12.84 -8.91 14.22
C ALA A 99 -12.83 -7.55 13.51
N PHE A 100 -12.38 -7.52 12.25
CA PHE A 100 -12.45 -6.33 11.40
C PHE A 100 -13.88 -5.80 11.23
N ALA A 101 -14.82 -6.67 10.83
CA ALA A 101 -16.22 -6.29 10.65
C ALA A 101 -16.85 -5.72 11.92
N LEU A 102 -16.60 -6.36 13.07
CA LEU A 102 -17.05 -5.90 14.38
C LEU A 102 -16.51 -4.52 14.72
N CYS A 103 -15.20 -4.32 14.55
CA CYS A 103 -14.54 -3.05 14.81
C CYS A 103 -15.10 -1.93 13.92
N LEU A 104 -15.27 -2.22 12.63
CA LEU A 104 -15.86 -1.31 11.65
C LEU A 104 -17.26 -0.87 12.06
N MET A 105 -18.13 -1.83 12.38
CA MET A 105 -19.49 -1.54 12.78
C MET A 105 -19.57 -0.74 14.09
N GLN A 106 -18.72 -1.07 15.06
CA GLN A 106 -18.67 -0.38 16.34
C GLN A 106 -18.29 1.10 16.14
N GLN A 107 -17.22 1.37 15.39
CA GLN A 107 -16.77 2.74 15.13
C GLN A 107 -17.78 3.53 14.29
N LEU A 108 -18.36 2.94 13.25
CA LEU A 108 -19.42 3.59 12.47
C LEU A 108 -20.63 3.95 13.35
N SER A 109 -21.02 3.06 14.27
CA SER A 109 -22.06 3.34 15.26
C SER A 109 -21.67 4.48 16.20
N ASP A 110 -20.41 4.54 16.64
CA ASP A 110 -19.95 5.54 17.60
C ASP A 110 -19.97 6.98 17.06
N HIS A 111 -19.84 7.16 15.75
CA HIS A 111 -20.00 8.46 15.11
C HIS A 111 -21.46 8.92 14.93
N LEU A 112 -22.45 8.06 15.22
CA LEU A 112 -23.87 8.42 15.09
C LEU A 112 -24.46 8.93 16.40
N SER A 113 -25.43 9.83 16.32
CA SER A 113 -26.27 10.22 17.47
C SER A 113 -27.15 9.06 17.95
N ARG A 114 -27.63 9.11 19.21
CA ARG A 114 -28.48 8.05 19.78
C ARG A 114 -29.72 7.73 18.91
N LYS A 115 -30.35 8.75 18.32
CA LYS A 115 -31.52 8.56 17.43
C LYS A 115 -31.13 7.87 16.13
N GLN A 116 -30.02 8.29 15.51
CA GLN A 116 -29.52 7.69 14.27
C GLN A 116 -29.06 6.24 14.49
N ARG A 117 -28.38 5.94 15.61
CA ARG A 117 -28.02 4.58 16.00
C ARG A 117 -29.25 3.69 16.11
N LEU A 118 -30.31 4.18 16.77
CA LEU A 118 -31.53 3.41 16.96
C LEU A 118 -32.27 3.19 15.62
N LEU A 119 -32.31 4.19 14.75
CA LEU A 119 -32.86 4.05 13.38
C LEU A 119 -32.06 3.06 12.54
N ALA A 120 -30.73 3.10 12.58
CA ALA A 120 -29.86 2.16 11.88
C ALA A 120 -30.08 0.72 12.38
N GLN A 121 -30.13 0.54 13.70
CA GLN A 121 -30.44 -0.75 14.32
C GLN A 121 -31.83 -1.27 13.94
N LEU A 122 -32.85 -0.40 13.88
CA LEU A 122 -34.19 -0.76 13.42
C LEU A 122 -34.21 -1.13 11.92
N LYS A 123 -33.48 -0.39 11.07
CA LYS A 123 -33.33 -0.69 9.64
C LYS A 123 -32.71 -2.08 9.45
N LEU A 124 -31.65 -2.39 10.19
CA LEU A 124 -30.99 -3.69 10.18
C LEU A 124 -31.87 -4.83 10.69
N ARG A 125 -32.60 -4.61 11.80
CA ARG A 125 -33.58 -5.58 12.30
C ARG A 125 -34.67 -5.87 11.27
N ARG A 126 -35.16 -4.84 10.57
CA ARG A 126 -36.15 -4.98 9.50
C ARG A 126 -35.62 -5.77 8.30
N LEU A 127 -34.35 -5.58 7.92
CA LEU A 127 -33.71 -6.31 6.84
C LEU A 127 -33.58 -7.81 7.16
N ARG A 128 -33.18 -8.17 8.38
CA ARG A 128 -33.14 -9.57 8.85
C ARG A 128 -34.54 -10.20 8.94
N LEU A 129 -35.56 -9.43 9.34
CA LEU A 129 -36.95 -9.88 9.45
C LEU A 129 -37.60 -10.19 8.09
N LYS A 130 -37.38 -9.35 7.07
CA LYS A 130 -37.90 -9.60 5.70
C LYS A 130 -37.38 -10.91 5.09
N PHE A 131 -36.20 -11.36 5.52
CA PHE A 131 -35.53 -12.54 4.97
C PHE A 131 -36.05 -13.85 5.60
N LYS A 132 -36.18 -13.91 6.94
CA LYS A 132 -36.80 -15.07 7.63
C LYS A 132 -38.31 -15.20 7.39
N TRP A 133 -39.01 -14.11 7.07
CA TRP A 133 -40.45 -14.15 6.82
C TRP A 133 -40.82 -14.86 5.51
N LYS A 134 -39.93 -15.00 4.51
CA LYS A 134 -40.28 -15.69 3.26
C LYS A 134 -40.53 -17.19 3.48
N ASP A 135 -39.81 -17.81 4.41
CA ASP A 135 -39.97 -19.23 4.75
C ASP A 135 -41.07 -19.44 5.81
N ASN A 136 -41.28 -18.46 6.70
CA ASN A 136 -42.31 -18.51 7.74
C ASN A 136 -43.66 -17.93 7.33
N PHE A 137 -43.80 -17.30 6.15
CA PHE A 137 -45.08 -16.75 5.68
C PHE A 137 -46.11 -17.85 5.43
N ILE A 138 -45.66 -19.00 4.93
CA ILE A 138 -46.50 -20.19 4.76
C ILE A 138 -46.99 -20.68 6.13
N LEU A 139 -46.11 -20.69 7.15
CA LEU A 139 -46.46 -21.11 8.50
C LEU A 139 -47.41 -20.11 9.18
N ALA A 140 -47.19 -18.81 9.01
CA ALA A 140 -48.08 -17.76 9.53
C ALA A 140 -49.45 -17.77 8.84
N ILE A 141 -49.50 -17.99 7.52
CA ILE A 141 -50.74 -18.21 6.78
C ILE A 141 -51.42 -19.50 7.24
N PHE A 142 -50.67 -20.58 7.46
CA PHE A 142 -51.22 -21.85 7.95
C PHE A 142 -51.84 -21.67 9.35
N ILE A 143 -51.15 -21.01 10.28
CA ILE A 143 -51.67 -20.68 11.62
C ILE A 143 -52.91 -19.77 11.52
N PHE A 144 -52.91 -18.80 10.60
CA PHE A 144 -54.04 -17.92 10.35
C PHE A 144 -55.25 -18.65 9.75
N ILE A 145 -55.03 -19.59 8.83
CA ILE A 145 -56.07 -20.46 8.26
C ILE A 145 -56.62 -21.40 9.34
N CYS A 146 -55.76 -22.01 10.15
CA CYS A 146 -56.16 -22.88 11.26
C CYS A 146 -56.97 -22.11 12.33
N SER A 147 -56.62 -20.86 12.62
CA SER A 147 -57.36 -20.02 13.56
C SER A 147 -58.72 -19.58 13.01
N ILE A 148 -58.80 -19.25 11.71
CA ILE A 148 -60.08 -18.99 11.02
C ILE A 148 -60.96 -20.24 11.03
N LEU A 149 -60.42 -21.42 10.70
CA LEU A 149 -61.17 -22.68 10.72
C LEU A 149 -61.68 -23.01 12.14
N SER A 150 -60.88 -22.72 13.17
CA SER A 150 -61.31 -22.86 14.57
C SER A 150 -62.44 -21.88 14.93
N LEU A 151 -62.40 -20.64 14.44
CA LEU A 151 -63.46 -19.65 14.65
C LEU A 151 -64.76 -20.00 13.91
N VAL A 152 -64.66 -20.55 12.70
CA VAL A 152 -65.82 -21.07 11.95
C VAL A 152 -66.44 -22.27 12.68
N ASN A 153 -65.62 -23.15 13.26
CA ASN A 153 -66.09 -24.27 14.07
C ASN A 153 -66.80 -23.79 15.36
N ILE A 154 -66.33 -22.69 15.96
CA ILE A 154 -66.99 -22.03 17.12
C ILE A 154 -68.36 -21.44 16.71
N TYR A 155 -68.47 -20.86 15.51
CA TYR A 155 -69.73 -20.31 15.01
C TYR A 155 -70.79 -21.40 14.75
N PHE A 156 -70.38 -22.57 14.26
CA PHE A 156 -71.29 -23.69 13.99
C PHE A 156 -71.65 -24.51 15.24
N ASN A 157 -70.79 -24.57 16.27
CA ASN A 157 -71.08 -25.29 17.51
C ASN A 157 -71.71 -24.36 18.57
N SER A 158 -73.04 -24.31 18.55
CA SER A 158 -73.85 -23.57 19.51
C SER A 158 -73.73 -24.12 20.94
N ILE A 159 -73.09 -23.30 21.79
CA ILE A 159 -73.27 -23.09 23.24
C ILE A 159 -73.14 -24.34 24.15
N ASN A 160 -71.98 -24.45 24.84
CA ASN A 160 -71.91 -24.71 26.30
C ASN A 160 -70.50 -24.72 26.97
N LYS A 161 -69.43 -24.22 26.34
CA LYS A 161 -68.11 -24.10 27.01
C LYS A 161 -67.33 -22.83 26.64
N LEU A 162 -67.82 -21.67 27.06
CA LEU A 162 -67.18 -20.37 26.77
C LEU A 162 -65.76 -20.25 27.39
N SER A 163 -65.53 -20.82 28.59
CA SER A 163 -64.22 -20.76 29.25
C SER A 163 -63.15 -21.64 28.58
N VAL A 164 -63.52 -22.84 28.11
CA VAL A 164 -62.58 -23.75 27.43
C VAL A 164 -62.15 -23.16 26.09
N ILE A 165 -63.05 -22.46 25.40
CA ILE A 165 -62.76 -21.81 24.12
C ILE A 165 -61.81 -20.62 24.30
N VAL A 166 -61.98 -19.80 25.35
CA VAL A 166 -61.07 -18.67 25.65
C VAL A 166 -59.66 -19.16 26.02
N TRP A 167 -59.55 -20.23 26.80
CA TRP A 167 -58.24 -20.82 27.11
C TRP A 167 -57.59 -21.52 25.91
N ALA A 168 -58.38 -22.15 25.04
CA ALA A 168 -57.87 -22.76 23.81
C ALA A 168 -57.40 -21.72 22.79
N THR A 169 -58.08 -20.57 22.67
CA THR A 169 -57.63 -19.47 21.80
C THR A 169 -56.40 -18.75 22.36
N LEU A 170 -56.35 -18.52 23.68
CA LEU A 170 -55.14 -18.00 24.32
C LEU A 170 -53.96 -18.98 24.18
N ALA A 171 -54.17 -20.28 24.39
CA ALA A 171 -53.13 -21.29 24.18
C ALA A 171 -52.72 -21.43 22.70
N GLY A 172 -53.65 -21.26 21.76
CA GLY A 172 -53.38 -21.26 20.32
C GLY A 172 -52.63 -20.03 19.83
N ILE A 173 -52.65 -18.91 20.57
CA ILE A 173 -51.87 -17.70 20.29
C ILE A 173 -50.53 -17.73 21.04
N ILE A 174 -50.55 -18.10 22.33
CA ILE A 174 -49.37 -18.13 23.19
C ILE A 174 -48.46 -19.30 22.83
N GLY A 175 -49.01 -20.46 22.48
CA GLY A 175 -48.24 -21.66 22.13
C GLY A 175 -47.26 -21.45 20.97
N PRO A 176 -47.70 -20.90 19.82
CA PRO A 176 -46.80 -20.55 18.72
C PRO A 176 -45.79 -19.46 19.08
N ILE A 177 -46.19 -18.44 19.87
CA ILE A 177 -45.29 -17.38 20.35
C ILE A 177 -44.22 -17.96 21.28
N PHE A 178 -44.58 -18.93 22.12
CA PHE A 178 -43.67 -19.60 23.05
C PHE A 178 -42.77 -20.62 22.36
N TYR A 179 -43.30 -21.37 21.38
CA TYR A 179 -42.55 -22.31 20.55
C TYR A 179 -41.51 -21.59 19.68
N HIS A 180 -41.89 -20.46 19.09
CA HIS A 180 -40.97 -19.56 18.38
C HIS A 180 -40.32 -18.51 19.28
N TRP A 181 -40.40 -18.63 20.61
CA TRP A 181 -39.77 -17.66 21.53
C TRP A 181 -38.26 -17.61 21.36
N LYS A 182 -37.64 -18.73 20.96
CA LYS A 182 -36.22 -18.79 20.62
C LYS A 182 -35.93 -17.99 19.35
N ASP A 183 -36.74 -18.15 18.30
CA ASP A 183 -36.64 -17.35 17.08
C ASP A 183 -36.91 -15.86 17.32
N ILE A 184 -37.87 -15.53 18.20
CA ILE A 184 -38.18 -14.16 18.63
C ILE A 184 -37.02 -13.58 19.45
N LYS A 185 -36.40 -14.36 20.35
CA LYS A 185 -35.21 -13.94 21.11
C LYS A 185 -34.02 -13.69 20.19
N ASP A 186 -33.82 -14.51 19.15
CA ASP A 186 -32.74 -14.31 18.19
C ASP A 186 -33.00 -13.10 17.26
N VAL A 187 -34.26 -12.70 17.09
CA VAL A 187 -34.69 -11.48 16.37
C VAL A 187 -34.61 -10.21 17.25
N VAL A 188 -34.91 -10.33 18.55
CA VAL A 188 -34.89 -9.23 19.55
C VAL A 188 -33.50 -9.06 20.18
N GLY A 189 -32.64 -10.05 20.01
CA GLY A 189 -31.25 -10.04 20.44
C GLY A 189 -30.47 -8.84 19.93
N ASN A 190 -29.31 -8.60 20.54
CA ASN A 190 -28.44 -7.51 20.13
C ASN A 190 -28.01 -7.79 18.68
N PRO A 191 -28.24 -6.90 17.70
CA PRO A 191 -27.82 -7.13 16.31
C PRO A 191 -26.30 -7.34 16.16
N PHE A 192 -25.57 -7.02 17.24
CA PHE A 192 -24.13 -7.11 17.44
C PHE A 192 -23.65 -8.26 18.32
N ASP A 193 -24.52 -9.18 18.75
CA ASP A 193 -24.06 -10.34 19.54
C ASP A 193 -23.46 -11.42 18.63
N PHE A 194 -22.32 -11.09 18.02
CA PHE A 194 -21.51 -11.99 17.22
C PHE A 194 -20.68 -12.94 18.10
N SER A 195 -20.78 -12.86 19.43
CA SER A 195 -20.05 -13.73 20.35
C SER A 195 -20.44 -15.21 20.20
N LYS A 196 -21.71 -15.48 19.85
CA LYS A 196 -22.22 -16.81 19.48
C LYS A 196 -21.87 -17.25 18.07
N LEU A 197 -21.39 -16.32 17.26
CA LEU A 197 -21.28 -16.38 15.81
C LEU A 197 -19.85 -16.72 15.37
N ILE A 198 -18.90 -16.61 16.30
CA ILE A 198 -17.48 -16.96 16.16
C ILE A 198 -17.16 -18.31 16.86
N SER A 199 -18.04 -18.80 17.74
CA SER A 199 -17.73 -19.92 18.66
C SER A 199 -18.28 -21.31 18.28
N SER A 200 -18.73 -21.55 17.04
CA SER A 200 -19.15 -22.89 16.60
C SER A 200 -18.05 -23.58 15.75
N PRO A 201 -17.71 -24.86 15.99
CA PRO A 201 -16.62 -25.53 15.27
C PRO A 201 -17.00 -26.09 13.88
N ASN A 202 -18.19 -25.78 13.34
CA ASN A 202 -18.70 -26.40 12.11
C ASN A 202 -18.40 -25.60 10.84
N TYR A 203 -17.38 -26.04 10.10
CA TYR A 203 -16.84 -25.44 8.88
C TYR A 203 -17.86 -25.21 7.73
N THR A 204 -18.88 -26.07 7.58
CA THR A 204 -19.90 -25.95 6.51
C THR A 204 -20.97 -24.88 6.81
N GLU A 205 -21.28 -24.65 8.08
CA GLU A 205 -22.14 -23.53 8.51
C GLU A 205 -21.41 -22.18 8.36
N HIS A 206 -20.09 -22.17 8.60
CA HIS A 206 -19.23 -21.00 8.41
C HIS A 206 -19.18 -20.49 6.98
N ILE A 207 -18.99 -21.35 5.97
CA ILE A 207 -18.92 -20.93 4.56
C ILE A 207 -20.26 -20.34 4.09
N SER A 208 -21.36 -21.00 4.46
CA SER A 208 -22.71 -20.53 4.15
C SER A 208 -22.97 -19.16 4.80
N PHE A 209 -22.53 -19.00 6.06
CA PHE A 209 -22.67 -17.77 6.82
C PHE A 209 -21.80 -16.63 6.28
N ILE A 210 -20.56 -16.90 5.85
CA ILE A 210 -19.65 -15.95 5.22
C ILE A 210 -20.33 -15.35 3.97
N GLU A 211 -20.91 -16.17 3.09
CA GLU A 211 -21.68 -15.69 1.93
C GLU A 211 -22.88 -14.81 2.33
N TYR A 212 -23.63 -15.18 3.38
CA TYR A 212 -24.71 -14.35 3.92
C TYR A 212 -24.21 -13.01 4.47
N PHE A 213 -23.11 -13.03 5.23
CA PHE A 213 -22.49 -11.85 5.81
C PHE A 213 -21.98 -10.90 4.72
N HIS A 214 -21.34 -11.41 3.68
CA HIS A 214 -20.89 -10.61 2.54
C HIS A 214 -22.06 -9.90 1.84
N SER A 215 -23.21 -10.57 1.66
CA SER A 215 -24.41 -9.94 1.08
C SER A 215 -25.04 -8.87 1.98
N ASP A 216 -24.86 -9.00 3.30
CA ASP A 216 -25.44 -8.11 4.30
C ASP A 216 -24.52 -6.95 4.66
N PHE A 217 -23.22 -7.07 4.41
CA PHE A 217 -22.21 -6.06 4.72
C PHE A 217 -22.51 -4.72 4.04
N SER A 218 -22.85 -4.73 2.75
CA SER A 218 -23.25 -3.51 2.03
C SER A 218 -24.45 -2.82 2.70
N LYS A 219 -25.47 -3.60 3.10
CA LYS A 219 -26.66 -3.08 3.78
C LYS A 219 -26.36 -2.55 5.19
N ILE A 220 -25.38 -3.15 5.88
CA ILE A 220 -24.88 -2.68 7.17
C ILE A 220 -24.24 -1.31 7.01
N ILE A 221 -23.35 -1.16 6.04
CA ILE A 221 -22.69 0.12 5.75
C ILE A 221 -23.73 1.16 5.33
N GLU A 222 -24.67 0.82 4.46
CA GLU A 222 -25.77 1.70 4.06
C GLU A 222 -26.70 2.09 5.24
N SER A 223 -26.78 1.26 6.28
CA SER A 223 -27.60 1.56 7.47
C SER A 223 -26.91 2.52 8.43
N TYR A 224 -25.59 2.39 8.60
CA TYR A 224 -24.82 3.25 9.50
C TYR A 224 -24.28 4.51 8.80
N ALA A 225 -23.62 4.35 7.67
CA ALA A 225 -23.02 5.44 6.90
C ALA A 225 -24.01 6.10 5.92
N GLY A 226 -25.04 5.39 5.44
CA GLY A 226 -25.95 5.91 4.42
C GLY A 226 -25.19 6.29 3.15
N ASP A 227 -25.34 7.53 2.69
CA ASP A 227 -24.64 8.02 1.49
C ASP A 227 -23.20 8.51 1.72
N SER A 228 -22.77 8.60 2.98
CA SER A 228 -21.43 9.04 3.35
C SER A 228 -20.36 8.05 2.86
N ARG A 229 -19.17 8.57 2.54
CA ARG A 229 -18.02 7.73 2.18
C ARG A 229 -17.32 7.24 3.44
N VAL A 230 -16.93 5.98 3.47
CA VAL A 230 -16.25 5.36 4.62
C VAL A 230 -14.79 5.11 4.25
N TYR A 231 -13.86 5.67 5.02
CA TYR A 231 -12.41 5.46 4.88
C TYR A 231 -11.92 4.56 6.01
N VAL A 232 -11.49 3.37 5.64
CA VAL A 232 -11.00 2.35 6.57
C VAL A 232 -9.48 2.34 6.53
N PHE A 233 -8.86 2.72 7.63
CA PHE A 233 -7.42 2.64 7.85
C PHE A 233 -7.09 1.32 8.50
N ILE A 234 -6.20 0.55 7.86
CA ILE A 234 -5.75 -0.76 8.31
C ILE A 234 -4.24 -0.65 8.56
N ASP A 235 -3.85 -0.73 9.83
CA ASP A 235 -2.47 -0.56 10.25
C ASP A 235 -1.87 -1.86 10.80
N ASP A 236 -0.54 -1.91 10.80
CA ASP A 236 0.28 -3.05 11.27
C ASP A 236 -0.07 -4.39 10.59
N LEU A 237 -0.52 -4.37 9.32
CA LEU A 237 -0.79 -5.60 8.57
C LEU A 237 0.48 -6.44 8.38
N ASP A 238 1.62 -5.78 8.22
CA ASP A 238 2.95 -6.38 8.09
C ASP A 238 3.50 -7.02 9.38
N ARG A 239 2.83 -6.82 10.51
CA ARG A 239 3.17 -7.48 11.80
C ARG A 239 2.34 -8.72 12.09
N CYS A 240 1.28 -8.96 11.34
CA CYS A 240 0.49 -10.17 11.47
C CYS A 240 1.23 -11.38 10.89
N GLU A 241 0.91 -12.56 11.43
CA GLU A 241 1.18 -13.84 10.81
C GLU A 241 0.74 -13.79 9.35
N ILE A 242 1.69 -14.14 8.50
CA ILE A 242 1.59 -14.09 7.04
C ILE A 242 0.27 -14.69 6.51
N PRO A 243 -0.19 -15.88 6.98
CA PRO A 243 -1.45 -16.44 6.51
C PRO A 243 -2.68 -15.59 6.82
N LYS A 244 -2.71 -14.93 7.99
CA LYS A 244 -3.82 -14.10 8.47
C LYS A 244 -3.89 -12.76 7.75
N ALA A 245 -2.74 -12.15 7.48
CA ALA A 245 -2.69 -10.92 6.67
C ALA A 245 -3.25 -11.16 5.27
N ALA A 246 -2.87 -12.27 4.63
CA ALA A 246 -3.37 -12.68 3.32
C ALA A 246 -4.89 -12.96 3.32
N GLU A 247 -5.38 -13.68 4.34
CA GLU A 247 -6.81 -13.96 4.52
C GLU A 247 -7.64 -12.70 4.72
N LEU A 248 -7.17 -11.75 5.53
CA LEU A 248 -7.84 -10.46 5.69
C LEU A 248 -7.88 -9.69 4.38
N MET A 249 -6.79 -9.64 3.61
CA MET A 249 -6.76 -8.98 2.30
C MET A 249 -7.75 -9.62 1.30
N GLN A 250 -7.84 -10.95 1.28
CA GLN A 250 -8.81 -11.68 0.46
C GLN A 250 -10.25 -11.39 0.92
N ALA A 251 -10.49 -11.44 2.23
CA ALA A 251 -11.80 -11.20 2.83
C ALA A 251 -12.28 -9.77 2.56
N ILE A 252 -11.43 -8.75 2.75
CA ILE A 252 -11.76 -7.35 2.42
C ILE A 252 -12.25 -7.25 0.97
N ASN A 253 -11.57 -7.87 0.03
CA ASN A 253 -11.95 -7.81 -1.37
C ASN A 253 -13.26 -8.55 -1.68
N LEU A 254 -13.58 -9.61 -0.95
CA LEU A 254 -14.88 -10.31 -1.04
C LEU A 254 -16.02 -9.55 -0.32
N MET A 255 -15.70 -8.78 0.73
CA MET A 255 -16.65 -7.96 1.50
C MET A 255 -17.03 -6.66 0.80
N ILE A 256 -16.20 -6.20 -0.13
CA ILE A 256 -16.47 -5.03 -0.95
C ILE A 256 -17.47 -5.43 -2.04
N SER A 257 -18.74 -5.09 -1.82
CA SER A 257 -19.71 -5.00 -2.91
C SER A 257 -19.39 -3.78 -3.77
N ASP A 258 -19.56 -3.88 -5.10
CA ASP A 258 -19.40 -2.75 -6.04
C ASP A 258 -20.25 -1.52 -5.67
N GLU A 259 -21.28 -1.69 -4.83
CA GLU A 259 -22.19 -0.62 -4.39
C GLU A 259 -21.73 0.09 -3.11
N ALA A 260 -20.82 -0.50 -2.33
CA ALA A 260 -20.44 0.04 -1.03
C ALA A 260 -19.47 1.23 -1.18
N LYS A 261 -19.82 2.37 -0.57
CA LYS A 261 -19.01 3.61 -0.64
C LYS A 261 -17.79 3.59 0.30
N ILE A 262 -16.95 2.55 0.19
CA ILE A 262 -15.83 2.29 1.10
C ILE A 262 -14.49 2.44 0.39
N HIS A 263 -13.55 3.10 1.05
CA HIS A 263 -12.17 3.23 0.66
C HIS A 263 -11.29 2.57 1.74
N PHE A 264 -10.26 1.86 1.31
CA PHE A 264 -9.31 1.21 2.21
C PHE A 264 -7.94 1.89 2.10
N CYS A 265 -7.33 2.20 3.23
CA CYS A 265 -5.96 2.69 3.34
C CYS A 265 -5.18 1.68 4.17
N ILE A 266 -4.27 0.93 3.56
CA ILE A 266 -3.58 -0.18 4.20
C ILE A 266 -2.10 0.17 4.36
N GLY A 267 -1.63 0.26 5.60
CA GLY A 267 -0.21 0.35 5.93
C GLY A 267 0.44 -1.03 5.85
N MET A 268 1.46 -1.19 5.00
CA MET A 268 2.18 -2.46 4.89
C MET A 268 3.63 -2.26 4.41
N ASP A 269 4.50 -3.19 4.77
CA ASP A 269 5.71 -3.45 3.99
C ASP A 269 5.36 -4.44 2.88
N ARG A 270 5.30 -3.94 1.64
CA ARG A 270 4.94 -4.72 0.45
C ARG A 270 5.80 -5.97 0.30
N LYS A 271 7.10 -5.89 0.64
CA LYS A 271 8.03 -7.01 0.48
C LYS A 271 7.75 -8.11 1.50
N ILE A 272 7.50 -7.74 2.76
CA ILE A 272 7.20 -8.68 3.84
C ILE A 272 5.93 -9.47 3.51
N ILE A 273 4.87 -8.76 3.10
CA ILE A 273 3.61 -9.40 2.72
C ILE A 273 3.78 -10.30 1.48
N SER A 274 4.52 -9.86 0.45
CA SER A 274 4.79 -10.67 -0.74
C SER A 274 5.56 -11.95 -0.43
N ALA A 275 6.63 -11.84 0.36
CA ALA A 275 7.43 -13.00 0.77
C ALA A 275 6.58 -14.00 1.55
N GLY A 276 5.69 -13.50 2.40
CA GLY A 276 4.77 -14.33 3.12
C GLY A 276 3.77 -15.06 2.23
N LEU A 277 3.16 -14.35 1.28
CA LEU A 277 2.25 -14.95 0.31
C LEU A 277 2.92 -16.05 -0.52
N ALA A 278 4.19 -15.85 -0.88
CA ALA A 278 5.01 -16.84 -1.55
C ALA A 278 5.17 -18.10 -0.70
N ALA A 279 5.57 -17.93 0.57
CA ALA A 279 5.76 -19.03 1.51
C ALA A 279 4.47 -19.82 1.74
N LYS A 280 3.32 -19.15 1.86
CA LYS A 280 2.01 -19.82 2.01
C LYS A 280 1.63 -20.65 0.78
N ASN A 281 1.94 -20.16 -0.41
CA ASN A 281 1.52 -20.77 -1.67
C ASN A 281 2.62 -21.59 -2.35
N GLU A 282 3.64 -22.03 -1.60
CA GLU A 282 4.81 -22.75 -2.14
C GLU A 282 4.41 -23.97 -2.99
N GLN A 283 3.37 -24.70 -2.58
CA GLN A 283 2.86 -25.84 -3.36
C GLN A 283 2.26 -25.42 -4.70
N ILE A 284 1.61 -24.26 -4.77
CA ILE A 284 1.05 -23.72 -6.01
C ILE A 284 2.18 -23.22 -6.91
N LEU A 285 3.20 -22.57 -6.35
CA LEU A 285 4.38 -22.10 -7.10
C LEU A 285 5.05 -23.23 -7.88
N LYS A 286 5.14 -24.43 -7.29
CA LYS A 286 5.68 -25.65 -7.95
C LYS A 286 4.91 -26.07 -9.20
N HIS A 287 3.64 -25.66 -9.34
CA HIS A 287 2.78 -26.00 -10.47
C HIS A 287 2.61 -24.87 -11.49
N LEU A 288 3.01 -23.63 -11.16
CA LEU A 288 2.76 -22.47 -12.01
C LEU A 288 3.70 -22.37 -13.22
N ASN A 289 4.68 -23.26 -13.39
CA ASN A 289 5.65 -23.27 -14.50
C ASN A 289 6.11 -21.85 -14.89
N ILE A 290 6.46 -21.05 -13.87
CA ILE A 290 6.95 -19.70 -14.06
C ILE A 290 8.46 -19.83 -14.29
N ASP A 291 8.94 -19.42 -15.46
CA ASP A 291 10.37 -19.45 -15.79
C ASP A 291 11.11 -18.35 -15.00
N GLY A 292 11.95 -18.74 -14.04
CA GLY A 292 12.77 -17.85 -13.19
C GLY A 292 13.46 -18.59 -12.04
N PRO A 293 14.37 -17.96 -11.27
CA PRO A 293 14.89 -18.55 -10.03
C PRO A 293 13.79 -18.58 -8.94
N GLU A 294 13.68 -19.68 -8.18
CA GLU A 294 12.59 -19.94 -7.22
C GLU A 294 12.33 -18.77 -6.22
N HIS A 295 13.37 -18.05 -5.79
CA HIS A 295 13.23 -16.92 -4.85
C HIS A 295 12.59 -15.68 -5.48
N ASN A 296 12.90 -15.37 -6.75
CA ASN A 296 12.24 -14.26 -7.45
C ASN A 296 10.83 -14.63 -7.88
N ILE A 297 10.59 -15.91 -8.22
CA ILE A 297 9.24 -16.41 -8.55
C ILE A 297 8.29 -16.20 -7.36
N GLY A 298 8.74 -16.52 -6.14
CA GLY A 298 7.94 -16.32 -4.94
C GLY A 298 7.58 -14.85 -4.70
N LEU A 299 8.58 -13.96 -4.70
CA LEU A 299 8.34 -12.52 -4.49
C LEU A 299 7.52 -11.88 -5.60
N GLU A 300 7.77 -12.22 -6.86
CA GLU A 300 7.00 -11.74 -8.02
C GLU A 300 5.55 -12.22 -7.95
N TYR A 301 5.34 -13.50 -7.61
CA TYR A 301 4.00 -14.03 -7.34
C TYR A 301 3.30 -13.25 -6.23
N GLY A 302 3.99 -12.95 -5.13
CA GLY A 302 3.47 -12.13 -4.04
C GLY A 302 3.09 -10.72 -4.51
N TYR A 303 3.92 -10.07 -5.30
CA TYR A 303 3.63 -8.74 -5.85
C TYR A 303 2.43 -8.76 -6.81
N ASP A 304 2.36 -9.73 -7.71
CA ASP A 304 1.24 -9.92 -8.62
C ASP A 304 -0.05 -10.26 -7.88
N PHE A 305 0.06 -11.02 -6.79
CA PHE A 305 -1.06 -11.29 -5.91
C PHE A 305 -1.55 -9.99 -5.27
N ILE A 306 -0.67 -9.21 -4.65
CA ILE A 306 -0.99 -7.93 -4.00
C ILE A 306 -1.56 -6.90 -5.00
N GLU A 307 -1.05 -6.85 -6.25
CA GLU A 307 -1.56 -5.97 -7.32
C GLU A 307 -3.06 -6.24 -7.63
N LYS A 308 -3.56 -7.44 -7.30
CA LYS A 308 -4.99 -7.78 -7.43
C LYS A 308 -5.88 -7.14 -6.37
N PHE A 309 -5.31 -6.52 -5.34
CA PHE A 309 -6.06 -5.92 -4.23
C PHE A 309 -5.82 -4.42 -4.12
N ILE A 310 -4.62 -3.96 -4.49
CA ILE A 310 -4.22 -2.56 -4.42
C ILE A 310 -4.50 -1.86 -5.76
N GLN A 311 -5.26 -0.76 -5.71
CA GLN A 311 -5.46 0.10 -6.90
C GLN A 311 -4.51 1.29 -6.92
N LEU A 312 -4.05 1.76 -5.76
CA LEU A 312 -3.15 2.91 -5.65
C LEU A 312 -2.01 2.60 -4.67
N PRO A 313 -0.80 2.26 -5.14
CA PRO A 313 0.37 2.13 -4.28
C PRO A 313 1.06 3.48 -4.06
N PHE A 314 1.27 3.84 -2.79
CA PHE A 314 1.98 5.04 -2.40
C PHE A 314 3.11 4.70 -1.44
N LYS A 315 4.35 5.06 -1.82
CA LYS A 315 5.50 4.90 -0.94
C LYS A 315 5.62 6.12 -0.04
N VAL A 316 5.73 5.90 1.28
CA VAL A 316 6.01 6.98 2.23
C VAL A 316 7.36 7.62 1.87
N PRO A 317 7.41 8.94 1.66
CA PRO A 317 8.63 9.62 1.25
C PRO A 317 9.66 9.59 2.37
N SER A 318 10.92 9.41 2.01
CA SER A 318 12.03 9.62 2.94
C SER A 318 12.12 11.12 3.28
N PRO A 319 12.28 11.49 4.56
CA PRO A 319 12.43 12.89 4.94
C PRO A 319 13.67 13.50 4.28
N LYS A 320 13.59 14.77 3.87
CA LYS A 320 14.76 15.48 3.35
C LYS A 320 15.70 15.80 4.50
N SER A 321 16.99 16.04 4.19
CA SER A 321 17.98 16.43 5.20
C SER A 321 17.55 17.67 5.98
N ALA A 322 16.97 18.67 5.30
CA ALA A 322 16.45 19.87 5.95
C ALA A 322 15.26 19.57 6.88
N ASP A 323 14.27 18.79 6.41
CA ASP A 323 13.09 18.42 7.21
C ASP A 323 13.49 17.59 8.43
N PHE A 324 14.50 16.72 8.28
CA PHE A 324 15.05 15.94 9.39
C PHE A 324 15.78 16.82 10.41
N LEU A 325 16.51 17.86 9.97
CA LEU A 325 17.11 18.84 10.88
C LEU A 325 16.02 19.63 11.62
N THR A 326 14.97 20.08 10.93
CA THR A 326 13.80 20.71 11.58
C THR A 326 13.17 19.80 12.62
N PHE A 327 13.02 18.51 12.32
CA PHE A 327 12.54 17.53 13.29
C PHE A 327 13.45 17.47 14.52
N LEU A 328 14.77 17.36 14.33
CA LEU A 328 15.73 17.36 15.45
C LEU A 328 15.62 18.64 16.30
N THR A 329 15.51 19.80 15.66
CA THR A 329 15.34 21.08 16.35
C THR A 329 14.01 21.16 17.11
N LEU A 330 12.91 20.64 16.55
CA LEU A 330 11.62 20.56 17.26
C LEU A 330 11.65 19.60 18.46
N LEU A 331 12.47 18.55 18.41
CA LEU A 331 12.72 17.69 19.57
C LEU A 331 13.46 18.50 20.65
N GLU A 332 14.51 19.24 20.30
CA GLU A 332 15.27 20.07 21.23
C GLU A 332 14.44 21.25 21.81
N GLU A 333 13.55 21.87 21.01
CA GLU A 333 12.74 23.02 21.44
C GLU A 333 11.60 22.63 22.39
N ASN A 334 10.96 21.47 22.17
CA ASN A 334 9.92 20.95 23.07
C ASN A 334 10.46 20.63 24.48
N GLU A 335 11.78 20.47 24.63
CA GLU A 335 12.46 20.30 25.93
C GLU A 335 12.65 21.63 26.71
N SER A 336 12.54 22.79 26.04
CA SER A 336 12.98 24.09 26.59
C SER A 336 11.88 24.97 27.22
N SER A 337 10.65 24.48 27.35
CA SER A 337 9.53 25.26 27.91
C SER A 337 9.60 25.41 29.45
N LEU A 338 10.44 26.34 29.92
CA LEU A 338 10.28 27.04 31.21
C LEU A 338 9.56 28.39 30.98
N PRO A 339 8.78 28.91 31.95
CA PRO A 339 8.05 30.17 31.77
C PRO A 339 9.02 31.36 31.67
N PRO A 340 8.65 32.45 30.96
CA PRO A 340 9.60 33.46 30.54
C PRO A 340 9.99 34.38 31.71
N SER A 341 11.30 34.52 31.94
CA SER A 341 11.86 35.63 32.71
C SER A 341 12.96 36.33 31.93
N GLU A 342 12.64 37.56 31.54
CA GLU A 342 13.51 38.69 31.22
C GLU A 342 14.35 38.67 29.92
N SER A 343 14.04 39.70 29.13
CA SER A 343 14.63 40.27 27.93
C SER A 343 16.12 40.02 27.69
N VAL A 344 16.41 39.47 26.51
CA VAL A 344 17.65 39.76 25.78
C VAL A 344 17.27 40.28 24.40
N ASP A 345 17.53 41.56 24.18
CA ASP A 345 17.49 42.19 22.87
C ASP A 345 18.52 41.53 21.95
N ILE A 346 18.05 40.83 20.92
CA ILE A 346 18.86 40.46 19.75
C ILE A 346 18.12 40.96 18.52
N ASN A 347 18.44 42.21 18.15
CA ASN A 347 18.31 42.65 16.77
C ASN A 347 19.29 41.82 15.93
N GLY A 348 18.77 40.91 15.10
CA GLY A 348 19.60 40.09 14.21
C GLY A 348 18.82 39.04 13.44
N THR A 349 18.29 39.45 12.28
CA THR A 349 17.89 38.61 11.13
C THR A 349 16.90 37.49 11.37
N SER A 350 15.61 37.82 11.18
CA SER A 350 14.61 36.91 10.66
C SER A 350 14.98 36.49 9.22
N GLU A 351 15.65 35.35 9.06
CA GLU A 351 15.47 34.57 7.84
C GLU A 351 14.22 33.73 8.05
N GLY A 352 13.12 34.18 7.43
CA GLY A 352 11.89 33.43 7.37
C GLY A 352 12.04 32.17 6.51
N LEU A 353 10.93 31.42 6.43
CA LEU A 353 10.56 30.68 5.23
C LEU A 353 11.13 31.38 3.98
N PRO A 354 11.56 30.65 2.93
CA PRO A 354 11.78 31.28 1.64
C PRO A 354 10.44 31.85 1.15
N THR A 355 10.18 33.11 1.52
CA THR A 355 9.53 34.06 0.65
C THR A 355 10.55 34.27 -0.46
N ASP A 356 10.30 33.61 -1.59
CA ASP A 356 10.84 34.01 -2.89
C ASP A 356 10.53 35.51 -3.05
N ASP A 357 11.48 36.34 -2.66
CA ASP A 357 11.56 37.75 -3.04
C ASP A 357 12.91 37.97 -3.72
N SER A 358 13.14 37.18 -4.76
CA SER A 358 13.47 37.75 -6.06
C SER A 358 12.28 37.46 -6.95
N SER A 359 11.71 38.49 -7.55
CA SER A 359 10.77 38.43 -8.67
C SER A 359 11.41 37.79 -9.91
N GLU A 360 11.89 36.55 -9.79
CA GLU A 360 12.16 35.68 -10.93
C GLU A 360 10.82 35.04 -11.32
N MET A 361 10.33 35.35 -12.53
CA MET A 361 9.06 34.82 -13.01
C MET A 361 9.21 33.31 -13.26
N ASN A 362 8.72 32.49 -12.34
CA ASN A 362 8.69 31.04 -12.56
C ASN A 362 7.63 30.70 -13.61
N ILE A 363 8.00 29.88 -14.59
CA ILE A 363 7.10 29.36 -15.63
C ILE A 363 6.58 27.98 -15.23
N LEU A 364 5.31 27.70 -15.57
CA LEU A 364 4.67 26.40 -15.38
C LEU A 364 4.64 25.63 -16.71
N ASN A 365 5.08 24.37 -16.68
CA ASN A 365 5.07 23.47 -17.84
C ASN A 365 4.02 22.36 -17.68
N ASP A 366 2.77 22.77 -17.48
CA ASP A 366 1.61 21.90 -17.21
C ASP A 366 0.50 22.03 -18.27
N MET A 367 0.78 22.69 -19.39
CA MET A 367 -0.21 22.91 -20.46
C MET A 367 -0.80 21.60 -21.00
N ASP A 368 -0.02 20.52 -21.01
CA ASP A 368 -0.47 19.18 -21.42
C ASP A 368 -1.10 18.35 -20.28
N CYS A 369 -1.27 18.94 -19.09
CA CYS A 369 -1.87 18.32 -17.93
C CYS A 369 -3.38 18.54 -17.80
N THR A 370 -3.98 19.27 -18.76
CA THR A 370 -5.41 19.55 -18.85
C THR A 370 -6.22 18.30 -19.20
N ASN A 371 -7.55 18.34 -18.99
CA ASN A 371 -8.47 17.25 -19.36
C ASN A 371 -8.79 17.22 -20.87
N ASP A 372 -7.87 17.68 -21.72
CA ASP A 372 -8.04 17.61 -23.16
C ASP A 372 -8.18 16.13 -23.60
N SER A 373 -9.28 15.84 -24.29
CA SER A 373 -9.61 14.48 -24.76
C SER A 373 -8.58 13.94 -25.75
N GLY A 374 -7.95 14.80 -26.56
CA GLY A 374 -6.90 14.46 -27.51
C GLY A 374 -5.60 14.07 -26.80
N ILE A 375 -5.14 14.87 -25.83
CA ILE A 375 -3.93 14.57 -25.06
C ILE A 375 -4.12 13.30 -24.22
N SER A 376 -5.28 13.15 -23.58
CA SER A 376 -5.62 11.94 -22.82
C SER A 376 -5.60 10.69 -23.70
N LYS A 377 -6.16 10.77 -24.91
CA LYS A 377 -6.15 9.68 -25.89
C LYS A 377 -4.73 9.33 -26.35
N LEU A 378 -3.87 10.33 -26.57
CA LEU A 378 -2.46 10.11 -26.90
C LEU A 378 -1.72 9.41 -25.76
N ILE A 379 -1.88 9.87 -24.52
CA ILE A 379 -1.26 9.23 -23.34
C ILE A 379 -1.70 7.78 -23.22
N PHE A 380 -3.00 7.48 -23.37
CA PHE A 380 -3.49 6.10 -23.26
C PHE A 380 -2.98 5.21 -24.39
N LYS A 381 -2.94 5.71 -25.63
CA LYS A 381 -2.33 4.99 -26.75
C LYS A 381 -0.85 4.71 -26.52
N MET A 382 -0.12 5.64 -25.90
CA MET A 382 1.31 5.50 -25.60
C MET A 382 1.58 4.38 -24.60
N VAL A 383 0.78 4.25 -23.54
CA VAL A 383 1.07 3.31 -22.44
C VAL A 383 0.35 1.97 -22.55
N ALA A 384 -0.77 1.89 -23.27
CA ALA A 384 -1.58 0.67 -23.35
C ALA A 384 -0.79 -0.58 -23.82
N PRO A 385 0.09 -0.52 -24.84
CA PRO A 385 0.86 -1.69 -25.27
C PRO A 385 1.83 -2.22 -24.19
N VAL A 386 2.43 -1.32 -23.40
CA VAL A 386 3.34 -1.69 -22.31
C VAL A 386 2.60 -2.33 -21.15
N LEU A 387 1.38 -1.88 -20.90
CA LEU A 387 0.47 -2.44 -19.90
C LEU A 387 -0.33 -3.65 -20.43
N ASP A 388 0.19 -4.30 -21.48
CA ASP A 388 -0.35 -5.51 -22.10
C ASP A 388 -1.78 -5.37 -22.65
N ASN A 389 -2.22 -4.13 -22.92
CA ASN A 389 -3.61 -3.79 -23.22
C ASN A 389 -4.60 -4.31 -22.18
N ASN A 390 -4.15 -4.50 -20.93
CA ASN A 390 -4.96 -5.03 -19.85
C ASN A 390 -5.85 -3.91 -19.25
N PRO A 391 -7.19 -4.02 -19.31
CA PRO A 391 -8.09 -2.97 -18.83
C PRO A 391 -7.89 -2.61 -17.35
N ARG A 392 -7.51 -3.58 -16.52
CA ARG A 392 -7.25 -3.36 -15.09
C ARG A 392 -5.98 -2.55 -14.88
N ARG A 393 -4.88 -2.93 -15.55
CA ARG A 393 -3.61 -2.18 -15.49
C ARG A 393 -3.75 -0.77 -16.04
N ILE A 394 -4.57 -0.58 -17.08
CA ILE A 394 -4.90 0.76 -17.61
C ILE A 394 -5.66 1.59 -16.57
N LYS A 395 -6.66 1.02 -15.87
CA LYS A 395 -7.37 1.73 -14.78
C LYS A 395 -6.42 2.09 -13.63
N GLN A 396 -5.56 1.17 -13.22
CA GLN A 396 -4.53 1.43 -12.21
C GLN A 396 -3.58 2.54 -12.67
N PHE A 397 -3.16 2.52 -13.94
CA PHE A 397 -2.33 3.58 -14.52
C PHE A 397 -3.03 4.93 -14.51
N ILE A 398 -4.31 4.99 -14.89
CA ILE A 398 -5.08 6.24 -14.85
C ILE A 398 -5.12 6.81 -13.43
N ASN A 399 -5.37 5.96 -12.43
CA ASN A 399 -5.40 6.37 -11.03
C ASN A 399 -4.03 6.84 -10.55
N GLN A 400 -2.97 6.05 -10.79
CA GLN A 400 -1.61 6.38 -10.42
C GLN A 400 -1.12 7.65 -11.11
N PHE A 401 -1.42 7.83 -12.40
CA PHE A 401 -1.03 9.01 -13.18
C PHE A 401 -1.74 10.27 -12.70
N ARG A 402 -3.06 10.21 -12.46
CA ARG A 402 -3.82 11.34 -11.90
C ARG A 402 -3.27 11.73 -10.53
N PHE A 403 -2.97 10.74 -9.70
CA PHE A 403 -2.44 10.95 -8.38
C PHE A 403 -1.02 11.56 -8.40
N GLN A 404 -0.10 10.99 -9.19
CA GLN A 404 1.25 11.50 -9.37
C GLN A 404 1.27 12.92 -9.97
N LYS A 405 0.27 13.26 -10.81
CA LYS A 405 0.08 14.62 -11.30
C LYS A 405 -0.27 15.60 -10.19
N ILE A 406 -1.21 15.25 -9.29
CA ILE A 406 -1.58 16.08 -8.13
C ILE A 406 -0.38 16.29 -7.22
N ILE A 407 0.34 15.21 -6.89
CA ILE A 407 1.57 15.33 -6.10
C ILE A 407 2.58 16.21 -6.82
N GLY A 408 2.78 16.00 -8.13
CA GLY A 408 3.66 16.81 -8.97
C GLY A 408 3.37 18.30 -8.86
N PHE A 409 2.10 18.70 -8.88
CA PHE A 409 1.72 20.11 -8.64
C PHE A 409 2.10 20.58 -7.22
N LYS A 410 1.75 19.81 -6.19
CA LYS A 410 2.01 20.16 -4.78
C LYS A 410 3.49 20.27 -4.44
N ILE A 411 4.36 19.47 -5.08
CA ILE A 411 5.81 19.49 -4.85
C ILE A 411 6.58 20.35 -5.87
N GLY A 412 5.88 21.07 -6.75
CA GLY A 412 6.49 21.93 -7.78
C GLY A 412 7.32 21.16 -8.80
N LEU A 413 6.82 20.02 -9.29
CA LEU A 413 7.44 19.23 -10.37
C LEU A 413 7.36 19.96 -11.72
N PHE A 414 6.33 20.76 -11.94
CA PHE A 414 6.09 21.47 -13.21
C PHE A 414 6.54 22.95 -13.20
N SER A 415 7.21 23.40 -12.13
CA SER A 415 7.63 24.80 -11.96
C SER A 415 9.13 24.95 -12.23
N TYR A 416 9.49 25.94 -13.06
CA TYR A 416 10.84 26.17 -13.55
C TYR A 416 11.17 27.65 -13.64
N LYS A 417 12.46 27.99 -13.58
CA LYS A 417 12.94 29.34 -13.84
C LYS A 417 12.74 29.74 -15.30
N GLU A 418 12.43 31.01 -15.56
CA GLU A 418 12.34 31.55 -16.91
C GLU A 418 13.63 31.29 -17.70
N GLY A 419 13.50 30.92 -18.98
CA GLY A 419 14.64 30.55 -19.83
C GLY A 419 15.15 29.10 -19.67
N THR A 420 14.58 28.32 -18.75
CA THR A 420 14.85 26.87 -18.70
C THR A 420 14.43 26.22 -20.03
N HIS A 421 15.25 25.30 -20.57
CA HIS A 421 14.92 24.63 -21.83
C HIS A 421 13.95 23.45 -21.58
N SER A 422 12.93 23.33 -22.44
CA SER A 422 11.89 22.28 -22.45
C SER A 422 12.38 20.85 -22.19
N LYS A 423 13.54 20.46 -22.74
CA LYS A 423 14.17 19.15 -22.53
C LYS A 423 14.47 18.82 -21.05
N TYR A 424 14.72 19.82 -20.20
CA TYR A 424 14.95 19.65 -18.76
C TYR A 424 13.65 19.75 -17.93
N MET A 425 12.52 20.05 -18.57
CA MET A 425 11.25 20.25 -17.89
C MET A 425 10.38 18.99 -17.90
N TRP A 426 9.79 18.66 -16.77
CA TRP A 426 8.67 17.73 -16.68
C TRP A 426 7.41 18.32 -17.32
N ASN A 427 6.63 17.43 -17.93
CA ASN A 427 5.28 17.68 -18.43
C ASN A 427 4.45 16.40 -18.21
N CYS A 428 3.16 16.40 -18.56
CA CYS A 428 2.30 15.26 -18.31
C CYS A 428 2.58 14.05 -19.23
N LYS A 429 3.06 14.25 -20.46
CA LYS A 429 3.51 13.14 -21.34
C LYS A 429 4.71 12.39 -20.75
N LYS A 430 5.74 13.11 -20.28
CA LYS A 430 6.92 12.55 -19.60
C LYS A 430 6.54 11.85 -18.30
N LEU A 431 5.68 12.49 -17.49
CA LEU A 431 5.20 11.88 -16.26
C LEU A 431 4.42 10.59 -16.55
N ALA A 432 3.57 10.56 -17.58
CA ALA A 432 2.84 9.36 -17.99
C ALA A 432 3.79 8.22 -18.37
N LYS A 433 4.85 8.49 -19.15
CA LYS A 433 5.87 7.46 -19.44
C LYS A 433 6.52 6.94 -18.17
N PHE A 434 6.95 7.83 -17.28
CA PHE A 434 7.59 7.44 -16.02
C PHE A 434 6.66 6.59 -15.15
N VAL A 435 5.39 6.98 -15.02
CA VAL A 435 4.40 6.20 -14.26
C VAL A 435 4.21 4.81 -14.86
N ALA A 436 4.06 4.69 -16.17
CA ALA A 436 3.95 3.39 -16.85
C ALA A 436 5.19 2.51 -16.63
N ILE A 437 6.38 3.11 -16.68
CA ILE A 437 7.65 2.42 -16.39
C ILE A 437 7.68 1.93 -14.94
N SER A 438 7.34 2.79 -13.97
CA SER A 438 7.36 2.46 -12.54
C SER A 438 6.39 1.33 -12.18
N MET A 439 5.27 1.23 -12.90
CA MET A 439 4.29 0.17 -12.70
C MET A 439 4.74 -1.15 -13.34
N LYS A 440 5.24 -1.12 -14.58
CA LYS A 440 5.56 -2.34 -15.33
C LYS A 440 6.94 -2.91 -14.97
N TRP A 441 7.87 -2.05 -14.59
CA TRP A 441 9.25 -2.38 -14.27
C TRP A 441 9.69 -1.65 -12.99
N PRO A 442 9.14 -2.02 -11.82
CA PRO A 442 9.47 -1.37 -10.55
C PRO A 442 10.96 -1.45 -10.19
N ASP A 443 11.67 -2.47 -10.70
CA ASP A 443 13.12 -2.62 -10.57
C ASP A 443 13.93 -1.50 -11.25
N ILE A 444 13.34 -0.80 -12.23
CA ILE A 444 13.96 0.41 -12.79
C ILE A 444 13.96 1.53 -11.76
N VAL A 445 12.94 1.63 -10.90
CA VAL A 445 12.86 2.65 -9.84
C VAL A 445 13.93 2.40 -8.79
N SER A 446 14.12 1.14 -8.37
CA SER A 446 15.20 0.77 -7.45
C SER A 446 16.57 1.06 -8.06
N SER A 447 16.77 0.70 -9.33
CA SER A 447 18.01 0.97 -10.05
C SER A 447 18.28 2.47 -10.24
N LEU A 448 17.24 3.28 -10.51
CA LEU A 448 17.33 4.74 -10.65
C LEU A 448 17.75 5.43 -9.36
N SER A 449 17.33 4.91 -8.20
CA SER A 449 17.75 5.46 -6.90
C SER A 449 19.25 5.30 -6.67
N SER A 450 19.85 4.23 -7.21
CA SER A 450 21.29 3.97 -7.11
C SER A 450 22.08 4.62 -8.25
N ASP A 451 21.47 4.71 -9.43
CA ASP A 451 22.04 5.31 -10.63
C ASP A 451 21.04 6.23 -11.33
N PRO A 452 21.07 7.54 -11.02
CA PRO A 452 20.19 8.52 -11.63
C PRO A 452 20.35 8.65 -13.15
N THR A 453 21.45 8.16 -13.73
CA THR A 453 21.70 8.26 -15.17
C THR A 453 21.03 7.15 -15.98
N LEU A 454 20.43 6.15 -15.32
CA LEU A 454 19.90 4.96 -15.96
C LEU A 454 18.92 5.25 -17.10
N LEU A 455 17.85 5.98 -16.81
CA LEU A 455 16.83 6.31 -17.81
C LEU A 455 17.37 7.20 -18.93
N ASN A 456 18.32 8.09 -18.62
CA ASN A 456 18.96 8.93 -19.62
C ASN A 456 19.71 8.06 -20.65
N GLN A 457 20.48 7.08 -20.19
CA GLN A 457 21.23 6.20 -21.08
C GLN A 457 20.31 5.24 -21.86
N LEU A 458 19.26 4.69 -21.22
CA LEU A 458 18.26 3.87 -21.92
C LEU A 458 17.52 4.68 -23.00
N GLN A 459 17.17 5.93 -22.71
CA GLN A 459 16.55 6.83 -23.68
C GLN A 459 17.48 7.09 -24.87
N GLN A 460 18.76 7.40 -24.63
CA GLN A 460 19.75 7.60 -25.70
C GLN A 460 19.90 6.35 -26.57
N TYR A 461 20.06 5.18 -25.94
CA TYR A 461 20.15 3.90 -26.64
C TYR A 461 18.91 3.59 -27.50
N SER A 462 17.72 3.94 -27.01
CA SER A 462 16.46 3.72 -27.73
C SER A 462 16.40 4.47 -29.06
N LEU A 463 17.09 5.61 -29.18
CA LEU A 463 17.08 6.50 -30.35
C LEU A 463 18.22 6.26 -31.34
N MET A 464 19.22 5.46 -30.98
CA MET A 464 20.33 5.15 -31.89
C MET A 464 19.93 4.24 -33.05
N ASP A 465 20.53 4.47 -34.22
CA ASP A 465 20.39 3.61 -35.39
C ASP A 465 21.18 2.30 -35.22
N THR A 466 20.77 1.25 -35.95
CA THR A 466 21.37 -0.09 -35.87
C THR A 466 22.84 -0.14 -36.28
N LYS A 467 23.33 0.83 -37.07
CA LYS A 467 24.76 0.98 -37.42
C LYS A 467 25.56 1.60 -36.29
N THR A 468 25.07 2.71 -35.72
CA THR A 468 25.70 3.41 -34.59
C THR A 468 25.76 2.57 -33.32
N LYS A 469 24.76 1.71 -33.09
CA LYS A 469 24.77 0.71 -32.00
C LYS A 469 25.91 -0.31 -32.08
N LYS A 470 26.49 -0.53 -33.26
CA LYS A 470 27.63 -1.43 -33.48
C LYS A 470 28.99 -0.72 -33.46
N GLU A 471 29.00 0.61 -33.54
CA GLU A 471 30.23 1.41 -33.66
C GLU A 471 30.57 2.19 -32.38
N ASP A 472 29.58 2.56 -31.56
CA ASP A 472 29.80 3.33 -30.31
C ASP A 472 30.16 2.42 -29.12
N ASN A 473 31.39 1.90 -29.13
CA ASN A 473 31.90 0.97 -28.13
C ASN A 473 31.86 1.51 -26.68
N ASN A 474 31.97 2.82 -26.46
CA ASN A 474 31.98 3.41 -25.12
C ASN A 474 30.59 3.45 -24.47
N LEU A 475 29.53 3.69 -25.25
CA LEU A 475 28.16 3.60 -24.75
C LEU A 475 27.77 2.13 -24.52
N VAL A 476 28.12 1.25 -25.46
CA VAL A 476 27.84 -0.21 -25.37
C VAL A 476 28.49 -0.82 -24.12
N MET A 477 29.75 -0.49 -23.81
CA MET A 477 30.45 -0.96 -22.61
C MET A 477 29.84 -0.49 -21.29
N ASN A 478 29.33 0.76 -21.22
CA ASN A 478 28.61 1.25 -20.03
C ASN A 478 27.20 0.63 -19.87
N LEU A 479 26.69 -0.02 -20.92
CA LEU A 479 25.36 -0.60 -21.00
C LEU A 479 25.35 -2.13 -20.83
N GLU A 480 26.49 -2.82 -20.84
CA GLU A 480 26.60 -4.28 -20.66
C GLU A 480 25.95 -4.75 -19.35
N CYS A 481 26.11 -4.01 -18.25
CA CYS A 481 25.44 -4.31 -16.96
C CYS A 481 23.92 -4.04 -16.96
N ARG A 482 23.36 -3.58 -18.09
CA ARG A 482 21.97 -3.17 -18.27
C ARG A 482 21.30 -3.89 -19.45
N GLU A 483 21.94 -4.94 -19.93
CA GLU A 483 21.51 -5.74 -21.06
C GLU A 483 20.06 -6.23 -20.92
N HIS A 484 19.67 -6.60 -19.70
CA HIS A 484 18.28 -6.99 -19.38
C HIS A 484 17.25 -5.91 -19.77
N TRP A 485 17.53 -4.64 -19.49
CA TRP A 485 16.64 -3.53 -19.82
C TRP A 485 16.63 -3.20 -21.32
N ILE A 486 17.80 -3.29 -21.95
CA ILE A 486 17.97 -3.06 -23.38
C ILE A 486 17.23 -4.10 -24.21
N ASN A 487 17.25 -5.36 -23.77
CA ASN A 487 16.57 -6.45 -24.45
C ASN A 487 15.04 -6.41 -24.26
N ASN A 488 14.53 -5.54 -23.37
CA ASN A 488 13.12 -5.34 -23.17
C ASN A 488 12.51 -4.47 -24.29
N LYS A 489 12.00 -5.13 -25.34
CA LYS A 489 11.40 -4.47 -26.52
C LYS A 489 10.32 -3.45 -26.15
N LYS A 490 9.41 -3.79 -25.22
CA LYS A 490 8.32 -2.91 -24.79
C LYS A 490 8.83 -1.64 -24.13
N LEU A 491 9.88 -1.73 -23.30
CA LEU A 491 10.51 -0.57 -22.68
C LEU A 491 11.15 0.33 -23.72
N ILE A 492 11.93 -0.24 -24.63
CA ILE A 492 12.61 0.52 -25.70
C ILE A 492 11.59 1.19 -26.63
N GLU A 493 10.52 0.50 -27.01
CA GLU A 493 9.43 1.05 -27.83
C GLU A 493 8.76 2.24 -27.12
N LEU A 494 8.48 2.14 -25.81
CA LEU A 494 7.91 3.25 -25.04
C LEU A 494 8.81 4.48 -25.00
N LEU A 495 10.12 4.28 -24.83
CA LEU A 495 11.09 5.37 -24.82
C LEU A 495 11.17 6.06 -26.19
N ARG A 496 10.95 5.32 -27.29
CA ARG A 496 10.91 5.86 -28.66
C ARG A 496 9.67 6.71 -28.97
N VAL A 497 8.52 6.46 -28.31
CA VAL A 497 7.27 7.19 -28.60
C VAL A 497 7.48 8.71 -28.54
N GLY A 498 7.09 9.42 -29.59
CA GLY A 498 7.22 10.88 -29.72
C GLY A 498 8.64 11.40 -29.95
N CYS A 499 9.65 10.53 -29.92
CA CYS A 499 11.05 10.86 -30.17
C CYS A 499 11.55 10.42 -31.56
N VAL A 500 10.78 9.56 -32.24
CA VAL A 500 11.02 9.10 -33.61
C VAL A 500 9.73 9.24 -34.42
N LYS A 501 9.88 9.37 -35.74
CA LYS A 501 8.75 9.54 -36.65
C LYS A 501 8.12 8.17 -36.95
N ASP A 502 7.39 7.63 -35.98
CA ASP A 502 6.71 6.33 -36.07
C ASP A 502 5.19 6.50 -35.85
N GLY A 503 4.41 6.29 -36.92
CA GLY A 503 2.96 6.15 -36.86
C GLY A 503 2.18 7.40 -36.42
N GLU A 504 1.35 7.25 -35.39
CA GLU A 504 0.30 8.19 -34.98
C GLU A 504 0.75 9.30 -34.01
N PHE A 505 2.00 9.28 -33.52
CA PHE A 505 2.49 10.25 -32.52
C PHE A 505 3.25 11.41 -33.18
N PRO A 506 3.06 12.66 -32.72
CA PRO A 506 3.83 13.80 -33.22
C PRO A 506 5.30 13.68 -32.79
N LEU A 507 6.21 13.99 -33.72
CA LEU A 507 7.65 14.04 -33.42
C LEU A 507 7.96 15.31 -32.61
N ASN A 508 8.21 15.16 -31.32
CA ASN A 508 8.64 16.24 -30.44
C ASN A 508 9.50 15.66 -29.29
N ILE A 509 10.81 15.57 -29.51
CA ILE A 509 11.74 14.92 -28.57
C ILE A 509 11.67 15.59 -27.19
N ASP A 510 11.62 16.92 -27.14
CA ASP A 510 11.63 17.65 -25.88
C ASP A 510 10.38 17.44 -25.04
N GLU A 511 9.25 17.08 -25.64
CA GLU A 511 8.02 16.79 -24.92
C GLU A 511 7.89 15.34 -24.44
N TYR A 512 8.64 14.41 -25.03
CA TYR A 512 8.47 12.97 -24.79
C TYR A 512 9.69 12.28 -24.22
N SER A 513 10.88 12.84 -24.38
CA SER A 513 12.14 12.24 -23.91
C SER A 513 12.26 12.30 -22.40
N LEU A 514 12.70 11.20 -21.79
CA LEU A 514 13.04 11.14 -20.36
C LEU A 514 14.51 11.49 -20.08
N SER A 515 15.27 11.89 -21.10
CA SER A 515 16.67 12.31 -20.94
C SER A 515 16.79 13.62 -20.18
N ASN A 516 17.85 13.75 -19.38
CA ASN A 516 18.23 14.96 -18.65
C ASN A 516 17.19 15.48 -17.64
N LEU A 517 16.24 14.65 -17.21
CA LEU A 517 15.28 15.02 -16.17
C LEU A 517 15.84 14.71 -14.77
N ASP A 518 15.47 15.54 -13.79
CA ASP A 518 15.67 15.23 -12.38
C ASP A 518 14.52 14.37 -11.85
N PHE A 519 14.83 13.14 -11.44
CA PHE A 519 13.86 12.17 -10.91
C PHE A 519 13.74 12.21 -9.38
N THR A 520 14.55 13.01 -8.68
CA THR A 520 14.68 12.97 -7.21
C THR A 520 13.33 13.10 -6.51
N LYS A 521 12.51 14.06 -6.94
CA LYS A 521 11.15 14.31 -6.41
C LYS A 521 10.19 13.12 -6.62
N LEU A 522 10.28 12.43 -7.76
CA LEU A 522 9.41 11.29 -8.08
C LEU A 522 9.85 10.00 -7.39
N LEU A 523 11.16 9.78 -7.24
CA LEU A 523 11.70 8.58 -6.59
C LEU A 523 11.37 8.51 -5.09
N GLN A 524 11.11 9.64 -4.44
CA GLN A 524 10.67 9.69 -3.04
C GLN A 524 9.30 9.02 -2.83
N ILE A 525 8.40 9.16 -3.80
CA ILE A 525 7.00 8.71 -3.72
C ILE A 525 6.68 7.49 -4.58
N SER A 526 7.69 6.96 -5.29
CA SER A 526 7.53 5.79 -6.16
C SER A 526 7.77 4.51 -5.35
N PRO A 527 6.88 3.50 -5.42
CA PRO A 527 7.12 2.18 -4.85
C PRO A 527 8.46 1.61 -5.29
N ILE A 528 9.23 1.08 -4.34
CA ILE A 528 10.50 0.39 -4.61
C ILE A 528 10.36 -1.06 -4.16
N ALA A 529 10.52 -2.01 -5.09
CA ALA A 529 10.82 -3.39 -4.74
C ALA A 529 12.34 -3.54 -4.59
N THR A 530 12.84 -4.01 -3.44
CA THR A 530 14.29 -4.27 -3.23
C THR A 530 14.57 -5.74 -2.92
N PRO A 531 15.74 -6.27 -3.31
CA PRO A 531 16.87 -6.25 -2.36
C PRO A 531 18.19 -5.76 -2.99
N ASN A 532 19.13 -5.30 -2.15
CA ASN A 532 20.53 -5.09 -2.57
C ASN A 532 21.43 -6.33 -2.33
N TRP A 533 20.89 -7.52 -2.51
CA TRP A 533 21.62 -8.77 -2.82
C TRP A 533 20.64 -9.77 -3.47
N ARG A 534 21.09 -10.48 -4.50
CA ARG A 534 20.27 -11.37 -5.36
C ARG A 534 20.94 -12.75 -5.53
N ASP A 535 20.17 -13.73 -6.03
CA ASP A 535 20.44 -15.17 -6.25
C ASP A 535 21.90 -15.61 -6.49
N ILE A 536 22.22 -16.85 -6.07
CA ILE A 536 23.57 -17.40 -5.87
C ILE A 536 23.83 -18.55 -6.83
N HIS A 537 25.02 -18.60 -7.41
CA HIS A 537 25.48 -19.69 -8.28
C HIS A 537 26.34 -20.73 -7.54
N GLY A 538 25.93 -21.06 -6.32
CA GLY A 538 26.52 -22.12 -5.53
C GLY A 538 25.59 -23.32 -5.47
N THR A 539 26.12 -24.54 -5.41
CA THR A 539 25.32 -25.72 -5.10
C THR A 539 24.88 -25.59 -3.65
N ILE A 540 23.70 -25.02 -3.43
CA ILE A 540 23.15 -24.82 -2.09
C ILE A 540 22.66 -26.18 -1.59
N ASN A 541 23.31 -26.69 -0.53
CA ASN A 541 22.80 -27.85 0.19
C ASN A 541 21.88 -27.45 1.35
N ASP A 542 21.98 -26.21 1.85
CA ASP A 542 21.11 -25.64 2.88
C ASP A 542 20.87 -24.15 2.60
N ALA A 543 19.69 -23.84 2.05
CA ALA A 543 19.31 -22.49 1.60
C ALA A 543 19.27 -21.46 2.73
N VAL A 544 18.96 -21.91 3.95
CA VAL A 544 18.84 -21.06 5.15
C VAL A 544 20.23 -20.65 5.63
N MET A 545 21.18 -21.59 5.70
CA MET A 545 22.56 -21.29 6.05
C MET A 545 23.28 -20.48 4.95
N ALA A 546 22.91 -20.68 3.69
CA ALA A 546 23.44 -19.91 2.57
C ALA A 546 23.04 -18.43 2.65
N GLU A 547 21.80 -18.15 3.07
CA GLU A 547 21.29 -16.79 3.27
C GLU A 547 21.96 -16.07 4.44
N ALA A 548 22.17 -16.76 5.56
CA ALA A 548 22.92 -16.25 6.70
C ALA A 548 24.37 -15.88 6.33
N THR A 549 25.04 -16.72 5.54
CA THR A 549 26.39 -16.48 5.02
C THR A 549 26.46 -15.25 4.12
N ARG A 550 25.48 -15.03 3.22
CA ARG A 550 25.42 -13.82 2.36
C ARG A 550 25.26 -12.56 3.19
N LYS A 551 24.36 -12.58 4.16
CA LYS A 551 24.09 -11.42 5.00
C LYS A 551 25.33 -10.98 5.79
N MET A 552 26.03 -11.92 6.43
CA MET A 552 27.27 -11.64 7.19
C MET A 552 28.37 -11.05 6.31
N ILE A 553 28.48 -11.52 5.07
CA ILE A 553 29.48 -11.03 4.12
C ILE A 553 29.13 -9.61 3.65
N TRP A 554 27.86 -9.32 3.36
CA TRP A 554 27.41 -7.99 2.96
C TRP A 554 27.63 -6.95 4.08
N GLU A 555 27.36 -7.31 5.33
CA GLU A 555 27.56 -6.42 6.49
C GLU A 555 29.03 -6.04 6.66
N ARG A 556 29.95 -6.97 6.40
CA ARG A 556 31.39 -6.70 6.51
C ARG A 556 31.93 -5.85 5.37
N ILE A 557 31.31 -5.92 4.18
CA ILE A 557 31.60 -5.02 3.05
C ILE A 557 31.24 -3.57 3.37
N LEU A 558 30.17 -3.34 4.14
CA LEU A 558 29.73 -1.99 4.53
C LEU A 558 30.67 -1.34 5.55
N GLU A 559 31.51 -2.12 6.24
CA GLU A 559 32.43 -1.67 7.29
C GLU A 559 33.88 -1.44 6.82
N VAL A 560 34.15 -1.59 5.51
CA VAL A 560 35.48 -1.44 4.91
C VAL A 560 35.92 0.03 4.95
N LYS A 561 36.84 0.37 5.87
CA LYS A 561 37.46 1.71 6.01
C LYS A 561 38.86 1.80 5.39
N LYS A 562 39.20 0.86 4.51
CA LYS A 562 40.55 0.76 3.95
C LYS A 562 40.67 1.71 2.76
N VAL A 563 41.46 2.77 2.93
CA VAL A 563 41.65 3.85 1.95
C VAL A 563 42.01 3.28 0.57
N GLY A 564 41.21 3.62 -0.43
CA GLY A 564 41.36 3.16 -1.82
C GLY A 564 40.39 2.05 -2.25
N TYR A 565 39.62 1.45 -1.33
CA TYR A 565 38.62 0.40 -1.63
C TYR A 565 37.24 0.66 -1.00
N GLU A 566 37.00 1.84 -0.44
CA GLU A 566 35.67 2.28 0.04
C GLU A 566 34.70 2.53 -1.13
N ASN A 567 35.30 2.80 -2.28
CA ASN A 567 34.65 3.00 -3.55
C ASN A 567 35.13 1.90 -4.50
N CYS A 568 34.26 1.47 -5.43
CA CYS A 568 34.71 0.80 -6.64
C CYS A 568 35.84 1.64 -7.26
N PHE A 569 36.70 1.00 -8.06
CA PHE A 569 37.67 1.69 -8.91
C PHE A 569 37.06 2.88 -9.69
N CYS A 570 35.75 2.86 -9.97
CA CYS A 570 35.00 3.94 -10.60
C CYS A 570 34.54 5.10 -9.67
N GLY A 571 34.96 5.12 -8.40
CA GLY A 571 34.60 6.17 -7.42
C GLY A 571 33.21 6.02 -6.78
N THR A 572 32.47 4.95 -7.07
CA THR A 572 31.14 4.71 -6.47
C THR A 572 31.28 3.97 -5.15
N PRO A 573 30.63 4.41 -4.05
CA PRO A 573 30.67 3.70 -2.78
C PRO A 573 30.24 2.24 -2.93
N ILE A 574 31.06 1.31 -2.46
CA ILE A 574 30.82 -0.13 -2.61
C ILE A 574 29.47 -0.55 -2.00
N ARG A 575 29.03 0.15 -0.95
CA ARG A 575 27.71 0.00 -0.31
C ARG A 575 26.50 0.16 -1.23
N ASN A 576 26.67 0.81 -2.39
CA ASN A 576 25.59 0.96 -3.36
C ASN A 576 25.47 -0.26 -4.30
N GLY A 577 26.36 -1.26 -4.19
CA GLY A 577 26.36 -2.48 -4.99
C GLY A 577 25.37 -3.57 -4.56
N TYR A 578 25.56 -4.77 -5.10
CA TYR A 578 24.88 -6.02 -4.76
C TYR A 578 25.89 -7.07 -4.31
N LEU A 579 25.56 -7.90 -3.30
CA LEU A 579 26.38 -9.07 -2.97
C LEU A 579 26.10 -10.23 -3.93
N MET A 580 27.16 -10.91 -4.38
CA MET A 580 27.08 -12.10 -5.24
C MET A 580 28.03 -13.21 -4.80
N SER A 581 27.76 -14.47 -5.23
CA SER A 581 28.67 -15.61 -5.06
C SER A 581 28.46 -16.78 -6.02
N TYR A 582 29.48 -17.65 -6.16
CA TYR A 582 29.42 -18.88 -6.96
C TYR A 582 30.37 -20.01 -6.49
N ASP A 583 30.07 -21.25 -6.90
CA ASP A 583 30.89 -22.46 -6.67
C ASP A 583 32.27 -22.36 -7.34
N HIS A 584 33.35 -22.47 -6.56
CA HIS A 584 34.71 -22.43 -7.07
C HIS A 584 35.67 -23.32 -6.27
N THR A 585 36.49 -24.11 -6.95
CA THR A 585 37.40 -25.09 -6.31
C THR A 585 38.49 -24.43 -5.45
N GLY A 586 38.89 -23.20 -5.79
CA GLY A 586 39.76 -22.34 -4.97
C GLY A 586 39.00 -21.37 -4.06
N GLY A 587 37.72 -21.63 -3.79
CA GLY A 587 36.86 -20.79 -2.98
C GLY A 587 36.82 -21.11 -1.49
N TYR A 588 36.07 -20.30 -0.76
CA TYR A 588 35.94 -20.41 0.68
C TYR A 588 34.91 -21.48 1.02
N LYS A 589 35.29 -22.45 1.83
CA LYS A 589 34.30 -23.33 2.44
C LYS A 589 33.50 -22.51 3.44
N VAL A 590 32.22 -22.35 3.15
CA VAL A 590 31.30 -21.56 3.96
C VAL A 590 30.01 -22.37 4.20
N PRO A 591 29.35 -22.19 5.36
CA PRO A 591 28.12 -22.90 5.65
C PRO A 591 27.00 -22.61 4.64
N GLY A 592 26.17 -23.61 4.35
CA GLY A 592 25.03 -23.50 3.43
C GLY A 592 25.31 -23.80 1.96
N TYR A 593 26.59 -24.03 1.62
CA TYR A 593 27.01 -24.36 0.27
C TYR A 593 27.71 -25.72 0.24
N ALA A 594 27.31 -26.58 -0.70
CA ALA A 594 27.84 -27.91 -0.90
C ALA A 594 29.27 -27.89 -1.48
N ALA A 595 29.62 -26.82 -2.19
CA ALA A 595 30.95 -26.56 -2.69
C ALA A 595 31.49 -25.22 -2.19
N PRO A 596 32.81 -25.03 -2.15
CA PRO A 596 33.40 -23.76 -1.70
C PRO A 596 32.97 -22.59 -2.60
N GLN A 597 32.74 -21.41 -2.02
CA GLN A 597 32.21 -20.23 -2.70
C GLN A 597 33.25 -19.13 -2.88
N TRP A 598 33.19 -18.41 -4.00
CA TRP A 598 33.77 -17.07 -4.13
C TRP A 598 32.71 -16.01 -3.95
N PHE A 599 33.02 -14.98 -3.16
CA PHE A 599 32.12 -13.85 -2.87
C PHE A 599 32.73 -12.53 -3.35
N TYR A 600 31.86 -11.64 -3.82
CA TYR A 600 32.27 -10.35 -4.37
C TYR A 600 31.10 -9.36 -4.34
N VAL A 601 31.45 -8.08 -4.25
CA VAL A 601 30.50 -6.99 -4.40
C VAL A 601 30.43 -6.59 -5.85
N HIS A 602 29.27 -6.81 -6.43
CA HIS A 602 28.96 -6.31 -7.74
C HIS A 602 28.54 -4.86 -7.62
N CYS A 603 29.38 -3.92 -8.07
CA CYS A 603 29.05 -2.51 -7.99
C CYS A 603 27.94 -2.17 -9.00
N THR A 604 26.83 -1.58 -8.53
CA THR A 604 25.69 -1.15 -9.36
C THR A 604 26.04 -0.14 -10.45
N LYS A 605 27.18 0.54 -10.31
CA LYS A 605 27.61 1.63 -11.18
C LYS A 605 28.75 1.27 -12.15
N CYS A 606 29.63 0.32 -11.81
CA CYS A 606 30.74 -0.08 -12.69
C CYS A 606 30.72 -1.56 -13.08
N GLY A 607 29.87 -2.38 -12.44
CA GLY A 607 29.87 -3.83 -12.60
C GLY A 607 31.15 -4.53 -12.13
N TYR A 608 32.16 -3.78 -11.71
CA TYR A 608 33.41 -4.34 -11.22
C TYR A 608 33.13 -5.18 -9.99
N ASP A 609 33.39 -6.48 -10.16
CA ASP A 609 33.29 -7.45 -9.10
C ASP A 609 34.46 -7.27 -8.16
N THR A 610 34.19 -6.49 -7.12
CA THR A 610 35.19 -6.25 -6.09
C THR A 610 35.20 -7.48 -5.21
N ASN A 611 36.17 -8.36 -5.44
CA ASN A 611 36.39 -9.51 -4.59
C ASN A 611 36.52 -9.03 -3.13
N ILE A 612 35.72 -9.61 -2.24
CA ILE A 612 35.61 -9.15 -0.85
C ILE A 612 36.93 -9.26 -0.08
N ALA A 613 37.83 -10.14 -0.51
CA ALA A 613 39.15 -10.30 0.09
C ALA A 613 40.05 -9.08 -0.18
N LYS A 614 39.89 -8.42 -1.33
CA LYS A 614 40.62 -7.18 -1.67
C LYS A 614 40.13 -6.00 -0.81
N CYS A 615 38.89 -6.04 -0.36
CA CYS A 615 38.35 -5.13 0.65
C CYS A 615 38.92 -5.38 2.07
N GLY A 616 39.84 -6.35 2.24
CA GLY A 616 40.52 -6.65 3.51
C GLY A 616 39.78 -7.66 4.40
N ILE A 617 38.72 -8.29 3.87
CA ILE A 617 37.87 -9.24 4.61
C ILE A 617 38.45 -10.65 4.47
N LYS A 618 38.96 -11.24 5.55
CA LYS A 618 39.50 -12.61 5.57
C LYS A 618 38.45 -13.59 6.09
N ILE A 619 38.12 -14.62 5.31
CA ILE A 619 37.06 -15.57 5.66
C ILE A 619 37.50 -16.61 6.71
N ASP A 620 38.79 -16.91 6.86
CA ASP A 620 39.26 -17.84 7.92
C ASP A 620 39.01 -17.30 9.35
N ASP A 621 38.90 -15.99 9.51
CA ASP A 621 38.49 -15.36 10.78
C ASP A 621 36.98 -15.44 11.01
N LEU A 622 36.18 -15.51 9.94
CA LEU A 622 34.74 -15.78 10.00
C LEU A 622 34.46 -17.25 10.36
N ASN A 623 35.30 -18.17 9.90
CA ASN A 623 35.23 -19.61 10.20
C ASN A 623 35.40 -19.95 11.70
N LYS A 624 36.15 -19.16 12.46
CA LYS A 624 36.32 -19.33 13.92
C LYS A 624 35.06 -18.98 14.72
N GLN A 625 34.13 -18.22 14.13
CA GLN A 625 32.86 -17.82 14.76
C GLN A 625 31.71 -18.81 14.49
N TRP A 626 31.90 -19.74 13.54
CA TRP A 626 30.93 -20.80 13.23
C TRP A 626 31.21 -22.11 13.99
N GLY A 627 32.32 -22.18 14.74
CA GLY A 627 32.76 -23.35 15.51
C GLY A 627 32.36 -23.31 16.98
#